data_AF-A0A9E5HZ09-F1
#
_entry.id   AF-A0A9E5HZ09-F1
#
_cell.length_a   1.000
_cell.length_b   1.000
_cell.length_c   1.000
_cell.angle_alpha   90.00
_cell.angle_beta   90.00
_cell.angle_gamma   90.00
#
_symmetry.space_group_name_H-M   'P 1'
#
loop_
_entity.id
_entity.type
_entity.pdbx_description
1 polymer ?
#
loop_
_entity_poly.entity_id
_entity_poly.type
_entity_poly.pdbx_seq_one_letter_code
_entity_poly.pdbx_strand_id
1 'polypeptide(L)' 'MVKTNARWAGYLFIALGLINWRYQDSNPNAMTNSLVLIAGGVVTLVLAFTKPGLAWLETQAGKTIGLIVGAGLIIFSFIN' A
#
# COMPACT_ATOMS: atom_id res chain seq x y z
N MET A 1 21.96 -4.47 8.04
CA MET A 1 20.87 -3.46 8.16
C MET A 1 19.57 -4.13 7.74
N VAL A 2 18.55 -4.16 8.60
CA VAL A 2 17.21 -4.63 8.20
C VAL A 2 16.68 -3.63 7.18
N LYS A 3 16.49 -4.06 5.93
CA LYS A 3 16.03 -3.17 4.86
C LYS A 3 14.60 -2.70 5.19
N THR A 4 14.47 -1.40 5.46
CA THR A 4 13.29 -0.78 6.09
C THR A 4 12.25 -0.28 5.09
N ASN A 5 12.61 -0.05 3.82
CA ASN A 5 11.78 0.67 2.85
C ASN A 5 10.46 -0.04 2.52
N ALA A 6 10.45 -1.37 2.43
CA ALA A 6 9.22 -2.13 2.16
C ALA A 6 8.20 -2.01 3.30
N ARG A 7 8.67 -1.97 4.55
CA ARG A 7 7.80 -1.81 5.72
C ARG A 7 7.22 -0.40 5.76
N TRP A 8 8.06 0.61 5.52
CA TRP A 8 7.61 2.00 5.40
C TRP A 8 6.57 2.19 4.30
N ALA A 9 6.71 1.52 3.15
CA ALA A 9 5.70 1.54 2.10
C ALA A 9 4.36 0.94 2.55
N GLY A 10 4.39 -0.19 3.26
CA GLY A 10 3.18 -0.79 3.83
C GLY A 10 2.48 0.12 4.84
N TYR A 11 3.23 0.76 5.75
CA TYR A 11 2.68 1.74 6.69
C TYR A 11 2.12 2.97 5.99
N LEU A 12 2.79 3.46 4.94
CA LEU A 12 2.34 4.59 4.15
C LEU A 12 0.98 4.30 3.50
N PHE A 13 0.78 3.13 2.88
CA PHE A 13 -0.50 2.78 2.26
C PHE A 13 -1.64 2.71 3.29
N ILE A 14 -1.39 2.13 4.47
CA ILE A 14 -2.40 2.09 5.54
C ILE A 14 -2.74 3.52 5.99
N ALA A 15 -1.73 4.37 6.22
CA ALA A 15 -1.94 5.76 6.62
C ALA A 15 -2.72 6.54 5.56
N LEU A 16 -2.36 6.41 4.28
CA LEU A 16 -3.05 7.08 3.18
C LEU A 16 -4.51 6.61 3.04
N GLY A 17 -4.79 5.32 3.21
CA GLY A 17 -6.17 4.84 3.19
C GLY A 17 -7.00 5.36 4.35
N LEU A 18 -6.44 5.41 5.56
CA LEU A 18 -7.13 6.01 6.72
C LEU A 18 -7.38 7.51 6.53
N ILE A 19 -6.41 8.23 5.96
CA ILE A 19 -6.56 9.65 5.58
C ILE A 19 -7.66 9.79 4.53
N ASN A 20 -7.62 8.98 3.47
CA ASN A 20 -8.61 9.05 2.40
C ASN A 20 -10.04 8.81 2.91
N TRP A 21 -10.23 7.81 3.78
CA TRP A 21 -11.52 7.55 4.41
C TRP A 21 -12.01 8.77 5.19
N ARG A 22 -11.13 9.44 5.94
CA ARG A 22 -11.51 10.58 6.78
C ARG A 22 -11.78 11.88 6.01
N TYR A 23 -11.19 12.06 4.82
CA TYR A 23 -11.26 13.33 4.09
C TYR A 23 -12.13 13.28 2.83
N GLN A 24 -12.56 12.10 2.39
CA GLN A 24 -13.47 11.94 1.25
C GLN A 24 -14.93 11.73 1.68
N ASP A 25 -15.41 12.46 2.68
CA ASP A 25 -16.74 12.28 3.27
C ASP A 25 -17.91 12.53 2.29
N SER A 26 -17.66 13.27 1.20
CA SER A 26 -18.65 13.51 0.13
C SER A 26 -18.74 12.37 -0.89
N ASN A 27 -17.79 11.42 -0.87
CA ASN A 27 -17.77 10.27 -1.76
C ASN A 27 -18.40 9.05 -1.06
N PRO A 28 -19.54 8.51 -1.56
CA PRO A 28 -20.21 7.37 -0.94
C PRO A 28 -19.35 6.09 -0.94
N ASN A 29 -18.34 6.00 -1.81
CA ASN A 29 -17.44 4.87 -1.92
C ASN A 29 -16.11 5.06 -1.17
N ALA A 30 -15.90 6.20 -0.50
CA ALA A 30 -14.64 6.54 0.16
C ALA A 30 -14.14 5.43 1.10
N MET A 31 -15.03 4.83 1.88
CA MET A 31 -14.67 3.72 2.78
C MET A 31 -14.13 2.51 1.99
N THR A 32 -14.85 2.07 0.96
CA THR A 32 -14.45 0.92 0.13
C THR A 32 -13.12 1.18 -0.58
N ASN A 33 -12.96 2.35 -1.19
CA ASN A 33 -11.76 2.71 -1.94
C ASN A 33 -10.54 2.81 -1.01
N SER A 34 -10.75 3.34 0.20
CA SER A 34 -9.73 3.40 1.25
C SER A 34 -9.33 2.02 1.75
N LEU A 35 -10.28 1.10 1.91
CA LEU A 35 -10.01 -0.27 2.34
C LEU A 35 -9.16 -1.04 1.32
N VAL A 36 -9.34 -0.78 0.02
CA VAL A 36 -8.48 -1.36 -1.03
C VAL A 36 -7.02 -0.91 -0.84
N LEU A 37 -6.78 0.37 -0.54
CA LEU A 37 -5.43 0.88 -0.27
C LEU A 37 -4.85 0.32 1.04
N ILE A 38 -5.66 0.23 2.10
CA ILE A 38 -5.26 -0.37 3.39
C ILE A 38 -4.89 -1.84 3.18
N ALA A 39 -5.68 -2.61 2.43
CA ALA A 39 -5.41 -4.01 2.12
C ALA A 39 -4.06 -4.17 1.38
N GLY A 40 -3.76 -3.29 0.41
CA GLY A 40 -2.46 -3.25 -0.26
C GLY A 40 -1.30 -3.00 0.73
N GLY A 41 -1.51 -2.13 1.71
CA GLY A 41 -0.56 -1.89 2.80
C GLY A 41 -0.34 -3.13 3.68
N VAL A 42 -1.42 -3.80 4.07
CA VAL A 42 -1.35 -5.06 4.86
C VAL A 42 -0.61 -6.15 4.09
N VAL A 43 -0.92 -6.37 2.80
CA VAL A 43 -0.22 -7.35 1.96
C VAL A 43 1.28 -7.03 1.88
N THR A 44 1.62 -5.74 1.69
CA THR A 44 3.02 -5.29 1.67
C THR A 44 3.73 -5.58 2.99
N LEU A 45 3.08 -5.33 4.13
CA LEU A 45 3.65 -5.63 5.44
C LEU A 45 3.82 -7.15 5.65
N VAL A 46 2.82 -7.96 5.31
CA VAL A 46 2.92 -9.43 5.40
C VAL A 46 4.14 -9.93 4.62
N LEU A 47 4.32 -9.46 3.39
CA LEU A 47 5.51 -9.79 2.60
C LEU A 47 6.81 -9.30 3.27
N ALA A 48 6.85 -8.05 3.74
CA ALA A 48 8.04 -7.43 4.33
C ALA A 48 8.46 -7.97 5.71
N PHE A 49 7.59 -8.71 6.39
CA PHE A 49 7.87 -9.39 7.66
C PHE A 49 8.27 -10.86 7.49
N THR A 50 8.13 -11.43 6.28
CA THR A 50 8.64 -12.78 5.98
C THR A 50 9.99 -12.71 5.27
N LYS A 51 10.89 -13.66 5.55
CA LYS A 51 12.17 -13.77 4.83
C LYS A 51 11.98 -13.90 3.30
N PRO A 52 11.15 -14.82 2.77
CA PRO A 52 10.98 -14.97 1.33
C PRO A 52 10.27 -13.75 0.69
N GLY A 53 9.25 -13.20 1.35
CA GLY A 53 8.53 -12.03 0.82
C GLY A 53 9.42 -10.80 0.74
N LEU A 54 10.23 -10.54 1.78
CA LEU A 54 11.18 -9.45 1.79
C LEU A 54 12.26 -9.62 0.70
N ALA A 55 12.78 -10.84 0.53
CA ALA A 55 13.74 -11.13 -0.52
C ALA A 55 13.16 -10.85 -1.92
N TRP A 56 11.89 -11.22 -2.16
CA TRP A 56 11.21 -10.94 -3.42
C TRP A 56 10.98 -9.45 -3.65
N LEU A 57 10.50 -8.71 -2.63
CA LEU A 57 10.27 -7.27 -2.70
C LEU A 57 11.55 -6.47 -3.03
N GLU A 58 12.72 -7.03 -2.74
CA GLU A 58 14.00 -6.40 -2.99
C GLU A 58 14.56 -6.65 -4.39
N THR A 59 14.00 -7.60 -5.13
CA THR A 59 14.32 -7.81 -6.54
C THR A 59 13.90 -6.61 -7.39
N GLN A 60 14.50 -6.45 -8.56
CA GLN A 60 14.09 -5.39 -9.49
C GLN A 60 12.62 -5.54 -9.90
N ALA A 61 12.17 -6.77 -10.13
CA ALA A 61 10.76 -7.06 -10.44
C ALA A 61 9.83 -6.67 -9.29
N GLY A 62 10.14 -7.08 -8.06
CA GLY A 62 9.35 -6.75 -6.87
C GLY A 62 9.23 -5.25 -6.64
N LYS A 63 10.32 -4.49 -6.83
CA LYS A 63 10.32 -3.03 -6.75
C LYS A 63 9.48 -2.38 -7.84
N THR A 64 9.63 -2.79 -9.09
CA THR A 64 8.87 -2.25 -10.22
C THR A 64 7.37 -2.54 -10.06
N ILE A 65 7.02 -3.78 -9.74
CA ILE A 65 5.62 -4.18 -9.49
C ILE A 65 5.06 -3.41 -8.31
N GLY A 66 5.78 -3.34 -7.19
CA GLY A 66 5.36 -2.61 -6.00
C GLY A 66 5.13 -1.13 -6.26
N LEU A 67 5.97 -0.50 -7.09
CA LEU A 67 5.80 0.90 -7.49
C LEU A 67 4.57 1.11 -8.38
N ILE A 68 4.41 0.30 -9.43
CA ILE A 68 3.28 0.42 -10.36
C ILE A 68 1.95 0.15 -9.64
N VAL A 69 1.88 -0.97 -8.90
CA VAL A 69 0.68 -1.34 -8.15
C VAL A 69 0.41 -0.33 -7.04
N GLY A 70 1.44 0.08 -6.29
CA GLY A 70 1.30 1.07 -5.21
C GLY A 70 0.78 2.42 -5.72
N ALA A 71 1.36 2.95 -6.79
CA ALA A 71 0.87 4.17 -7.43
C ALA A 71 -0.57 4.01 -7.93
N GLY A 72 -0.88 2.88 -8.57
CA GLY A 72 -2.23 2.56 -9.02
C GLY A 72 -3.26 2.52 -7.90
N LEU A 73 -2.93 1.92 -6.75
CA LEU A 73 -3.80 1.86 -5.58
C LEU A 73 -4.07 3.25 -4.99
N ILE A 74 -3.04 4.11 -4.92
CA ILE A 74 -3.20 5.48 -4.45
C ILE A 74 -4.11 6.26 -5.40
N ILE A 75 -3.84 6.20 -6.70
CA ILE A 75 -4.67 6.86 -7.72
C ILE A 75 -6.13 6.37 -7.63
N PHE A 76 -6.32 5.04 -7.56
CA PHE A 76 -7.65 4.45 -7.42
C PHE A 76 -8.37 4.96 -6.17
N SER A 77 -7.69 4.94 -5.01
CA SER A 77 -8.28 5.32 -3.73
C SER A 77 -8.70 6.78 -3.67
N PHE A 78 -7.95 7.68 -4.30
CA PHE A 78 -8.19 9.13 -4.19
C PHE A 78 -9.06 9.70 -5.32
N ILE A 79 -9.14 9.03 -6.47
CA ILE A 79 -9.89 9.56 -7.63
C ILE A 79 -11.29 8.96 -7.73
N ASN A 80 -11.49 7.72 -7.30
CA ASN A 80 -12.80 7.05 -7.31
C ASN A 80 -13.48 7.20 -5.97
#